data_AF-F8JC58-F1
#
_entry.id   AF-F8JC58-F1
#
_cell.length_a   1.000
_cell.length_b   1.000
_cell.length_c   1.000
_cell.angle_alpha   90.00
_cell.angle_beta   90.00
_cell.angle_gamma   90.00
#
_symmetry.space_group_name_H-M   'P 1'
#
loop_
_entity.id
_entity.type
_entity.pdbx_description
1 polymer ?
#
loop_
_entity_poly.entity_id
_entity_poly.type
_entity_poly.pdbx_seq_one_letter_code
_entity_poly.pdbx_strand_id
1 'polypeptide(L)'
;MATNDRPQIAGTTDSEHPAARFKADCALQLDICKSLLAVADSLPGSLNTTTIDILSKLLQSTWAAHLKLQSEVIVPLIAKRHEAISDVHKCFTPLTRQHIEISGINDELAECFDMVAKGEPVESSMLGFLIRNAAERRHEHVDWEKTLLGPLLPKTLTPAERQVYWDWAAANPWPYEGFKVLTISNLN
;
A
#
# COMPACT_ATOMS: atom_id res chain seq x y z
N MET A 1 25.27 39.00 23.30
CA MET A 1 23.94 38.49 22.88
C MET A 1 23.97 38.37 21.37
N ALA A 2 24.19 37.17 20.85
CA ALA A 2 24.14 36.89 19.41
C ALA A 2 22.89 36.07 19.13
N THR A 3 21.98 36.64 18.34
CA THR A 3 20.75 36.03 17.86
C THR A 3 21.09 34.91 16.89
N ASN A 4 20.74 33.67 17.25
CA ASN A 4 20.97 32.50 16.44
C ASN A 4 19.77 32.29 15.51
N ASP A 5 19.72 33.08 14.42
CA ASP A 5 18.83 32.79 13.29
C ASP A 5 19.35 31.56 12.56
N ARG A 6 18.76 30.40 12.86
CA ARG A 6 18.92 29.22 12.01
C ARG A 6 17.94 29.34 10.84
N PRO A 7 18.41 29.25 9.59
CA PRO A 7 17.53 29.24 8.44
C PRO A 7 16.62 28.00 8.50
N GLN A 8 15.30 28.23 8.43
CA GLN A 8 14.34 27.19 8.10
C GLN A 8 14.67 26.67 6.70
N ILE A 9 15.27 25.48 6.64
CA ILE A 9 15.43 24.76 5.39
C ILE A 9 14.06 24.17 5.05
N ALA A 10 13.32 24.89 4.22
CA ALA A 10 12.18 24.34 3.50
C ALA A 10 12.68 23.25 2.55
N GLY A 11 12.12 22.04 2.66
CA GLY A 11 12.19 21.06 1.56
C GLY A 11 12.72 19.66 1.85
N THR A 12 12.86 19.22 3.10
CA THR A 12 12.99 17.77 3.36
C THR A 12 11.59 17.18 3.48
N THR A 13 11.17 16.33 2.55
CA THR A 13 10.07 15.41 2.80
C THR A 13 10.44 14.63 4.06
N ASP A 14 9.81 14.97 5.17
CA ASP A 14 10.05 14.35 6.45
C ASP A 14 9.66 12.87 6.30
N SER A 15 10.62 12.00 5.99
CA SER A 15 10.42 10.55 5.93
C SER A 15 9.97 9.99 7.28
N GLU A 16 10.08 10.80 8.33
CA GLU A 16 9.61 10.57 9.69
C GLU A 16 8.17 11.05 9.89
N HIS A 17 7.48 11.46 8.83
CA HIS A 17 6.07 11.84 8.88
C HIS A 17 5.18 10.73 8.30
N PRO A 18 4.10 10.31 9.00
CA PRO A 18 3.20 9.26 8.55
C PRO A 18 2.57 9.57 7.18
N ALA A 19 2.33 10.84 6.86
CA ALA A 19 1.86 11.23 5.52
C ALA A 19 2.87 10.95 4.40
N ALA A 20 4.17 11.08 4.65
CA ALA A 20 5.19 10.73 3.65
C ALA A 20 5.19 9.22 3.41
N ARG A 21 5.12 8.43 4.50
CA ARG A 21 5.00 6.97 4.43
C ARG A 21 3.71 6.56 3.73
N PHE A 22 2.54 7.10 4.09
CA PHE A 22 1.27 6.85 3.41
C PHE A 22 1.33 7.14 1.91
N LYS A 23 1.93 8.27 1.49
CA LYS A 23 2.11 8.57 0.06
C LYS A 23 2.98 7.53 -0.64
N ALA A 24 4.07 7.11 -0.01
CA ALA A 24 4.95 6.07 -0.55
C ALA A 24 4.26 4.70 -0.60
N ASP A 25 3.41 4.38 0.38
CA ASP A 25 2.60 3.18 0.40
C ASP A 25 1.63 3.18 -0.78
N CYS A 26 0.81 4.22 -0.93
CA CYS A 26 -0.11 4.36 -2.07
C CYS A 26 0.62 4.22 -3.42
N ALA A 27 1.84 4.75 -3.55
CA ALA A 27 2.63 4.57 -4.77
C ALA A 27 3.03 3.10 -4.99
N LEU A 28 3.50 2.41 -3.95
CA LEU A 28 3.81 0.98 -4.00
C LEU A 28 2.58 0.15 -4.38
N GLN A 29 1.41 0.43 -3.78
CA GLN A 29 0.16 -0.26 -4.10
C GLN A 29 -0.16 -0.16 -5.61
N LEU A 30 0.00 1.03 -6.19
CA LEU A 30 -0.22 1.25 -7.63
C LEU A 30 0.82 0.57 -8.51
N ASP A 31 2.09 0.53 -8.10
CA ASP A 31 3.12 -0.18 -8.86
C ASP A 31 2.89 -1.70 -8.87
N ILE A 32 2.32 -2.25 -7.80
CA ILE A 32 1.83 -3.63 -7.79
C ILE A 32 0.68 -3.81 -8.77
N CYS A 33 -0.31 -2.91 -8.79
CA CYS A 33 -1.40 -2.97 -9.78
C CYS A 33 -0.87 -2.96 -11.22
N LYS A 34 0.12 -2.12 -11.54
CA LYS A 34 0.76 -2.12 -12.88
C LYS A 34 1.43 -3.45 -13.19
N SER A 35 2.13 -4.03 -12.22
CA SER A 35 2.83 -5.31 -12.38
C SER A 35 1.85 -6.46 -12.61
N LEU A 36 0.73 -6.46 -11.88
CA LEU A 36 -0.39 -7.38 -12.09
C LEU A 36 -0.97 -7.24 -13.50
N LEU A 37 -1.31 -6.02 -13.93
CA LEU A 37 -1.86 -5.80 -15.27
C LEU A 37 -0.92 -6.23 -16.39
N ALA A 38 0.40 -6.00 -16.24
CA ALA A 38 1.39 -6.47 -17.19
C ALA A 38 1.40 -8.01 -17.31
N VAL A 39 1.22 -8.74 -16.20
CA VAL A 39 1.03 -10.20 -16.23
C VAL A 39 -0.26 -10.57 -16.96
N ALA A 40 -1.38 -9.90 -16.65
CA ALA A 40 -2.66 -10.17 -17.30
C ALA A 40 -2.62 -9.93 -18.82
N ASP A 41 -1.88 -8.92 -19.28
CA ASP A 41 -1.71 -8.59 -20.70
C ASP A 41 -0.79 -9.58 -21.44
N SER A 42 0.05 -10.32 -20.70
CA SER A 42 0.92 -11.36 -21.27
C SER A 42 0.21 -12.68 -21.55
N LEU A 43 -1.01 -12.89 -21.02
CA LEU A 43 -1.77 -14.12 -21.15
C LEU A 43 -2.47 -14.24 -22.52
N PRO A 44 -2.60 -15.46 -23.09
CA PRO A 44 -2.12 -16.77 -22.60
C PRO A 44 -0.67 -17.08 -23.04
N GLY A 45 0.11 -16.06 -23.39
CA GLY A 45 1.49 -16.20 -23.88
C GLY A 45 2.48 -16.65 -22.80
N SER A 46 3.73 -16.23 -22.93
CA SER A 46 4.78 -16.65 -21.98
C SER A 46 4.60 -15.98 -20.62
N LEU A 47 4.03 -16.71 -19.67
CA LEU A 47 4.06 -16.36 -18.25
C LEU A 47 5.50 -16.40 -17.74
N ASN A 48 6.00 -15.26 -17.28
CA ASN A 48 7.27 -15.20 -16.56
C ASN A 48 7.07 -15.74 -15.13
N THR A 49 7.46 -16.99 -14.90
CA THR A 49 7.31 -17.66 -13.59
C THR A 49 8.09 -16.97 -12.47
N THR A 50 9.20 -16.30 -12.79
CA THR A 50 9.94 -15.49 -11.81
C THR A 50 9.12 -14.28 -11.38
N THR A 51 8.45 -13.60 -12.31
CA THR A 51 7.54 -12.49 -11.98
C THR A 51 6.37 -12.96 -11.13
N ILE A 52 5.77 -14.12 -11.44
CA ILE A 52 4.68 -14.71 -10.65
C ILE A 52 5.13 -15.05 -9.23
N ASP A 53 6.28 -15.70 -9.05
CA ASP A 53 6.84 -16.04 -7.73
C ASP A 53 7.13 -14.80 -6.89
N ILE A 54 7.62 -13.72 -7.50
CA ILE A 54 7.87 -12.49 -6.75
C ILE A 54 6.54 -11.79 -6.41
N LEU A 55 5.59 -11.72 -7.35
CA LEU A 55 4.28 -11.13 -7.10
C LEU A 55 3.49 -11.89 -6.03
N SER A 56 3.56 -13.22 -5.97
CA SER A 56 2.88 -14.02 -4.95
C SER A 56 3.36 -13.66 -3.54
N LYS A 57 4.68 -13.48 -3.36
CA LYS A 57 5.28 -13.07 -2.08
C LYS A 57 4.93 -11.64 -1.70
N LEU A 58 4.87 -10.74 -2.68
CA LEU A 58 4.63 -9.31 -2.44
C LEU A 58 3.16 -8.99 -2.23
N LEU A 59 2.24 -9.68 -2.91
CA LEU A 59 0.82 -9.31 -2.92
C LEU A 59 0.25 -9.26 -1.51
N GLN A 60 0.41 -10.34 -0.75
CA GLN A 60 -0.10 -10.45 0.62
C GLN A 60 0.70 -9.59 1.60
N SER A 61 2.04 -9.61 1.54
CA SER A 61 2.88 -8.90 2.51
C SER A 61 2.73 -7.38 2.42
N THR A 62 2.66 -6.82 1.21
CA THR A 62 2.48 -5.38 0.99
C THR A 62 1.07 -4.92 1.31
N TRP A 63 0.06 -5.75 1.07
CA TRP A 63 -1.31 -5.45 1.45
C TRP A 63 -1.50 -5.48 2.96
N ALA A 64 -0.98 -6.49 3.65
CA ALA A 64 -1.02 -6.54 5.11
C ALA A 64 -0.32 -5.34 5.76
N ALA A 65 0.84 -4.93 5.24
CA ALA A 65 1.56 -3.75 5.72
C ALA A 65 0.76 -2.44 5.50
N HIS A 66 0.09 -2.32 4.36
CA HIS A 66 -0.80 -1.21 4.02
C HIS A 66 -1.99 -1.10 5.00
N LEU A 67 -2.69 -2.21 5.23
CA LEU A 67 -3.78 -2.27 6.21
C LEU A 67 -3.32 -1.91 7.62
N LYS A 68 -2.13 -2.38 8.01
CA LYS A 68 -1.55 -2.10 9.33
C LYS A 68 -1.20 -0.62 9.49
N LEU A 69 -0.57 -0.02 8.49
CA LEU A 69 -0.29 1.42 8.49
C LEU A 69 -1.58 2.23 8.65
N GLN A 70 -2.62 1.87 7.91
CA GLN A 70 -3.88 2.60 7.99
C GLN A 70 -4.59 2.46 9.32
N SER A 71 -4.77 1.22 9.78
CA SER A 71 -5.56 0.92 10.97
C SER A 71 -4.86 1.32 12.28
N GLU A 72 -3.53 1.27 12.33
CA GLU A 72 -2.77 1.56 13.56
C GLU A 72 -2.24 3.00 13.62
N VAL A 73 -2.09 3.68 12.47
CA VAL A 73 -1.48 5.02 12.42
C VAL A 73 -2.40 6.05 11.76
N ILE A 74 -2.76 5.86 10.50
CA ILE A 74 -3.40 6.91 9.68
C ILE A 74 -4.80 7.24 10.20
N VAL A 75 -5.66 6.23 10.34
CA VAL A 75 -7.04 6.41 10.80
C VAL A 75 -7.08 6.93 12.24
N PRO A 76 -6.33 6.36 13.21
CA PRO A 76 -6.28 6.90 14.57
C PRO A 76 -5.79 8.35 14.63
N LEU A 77 -4.77 8.71 13.85
CA LEU A 77 -4.24 10.07 13.82
C LEU A 77 -5.28 11.05 13.27
N ILE A 78 -5.97 10.70 12.18
CA ILE A 78 -7.05 11.52 11.63
C ILE A 78 -8.19 11.64 12.64
N ALA A 79 -8.67 10.53 13.19
CA ALA A 79 -9.79 10.53 14.13
C ALA A 79 -9.51 11.42 15.35
N LYS A 80 -8.31 11.34 15.93
CA LYS A 80 -7.90 12.18 17.05
C LYS A 80 -7.86 13.67 16.68
N ARG A 81 -7.39 14.01 15.48
CA ARG A 81 -7.29 15.40 15.02
C ARG A 81 -8.62 16.03 14.65
N HIS A 82 -9.62 15.20 14.39
CA HIS A 82 -10.96 15.61 13.97
C HIS A 82 -12.03 15.10 14.94
N GLU A 83 -11.69 14.91 16.22
CA GLU A 83 -12.59 14.35 17.25
C GLU A 83 -13.85 15.18 17.48
N ALA A 84 -13.80 16.47 17.16
CA ALA A 84 -14.95 17.38 17.23
C ALA A 84 -15.99 17.10 16.12
N ILE A 85 -15.61 16.37 15.07
CA ILE A 85 -16.54 15.94 14.02
C ILE A 85 -17.28 14.71 14.51
N SER A 86 -18.58 14.89 14.80
CA SER A 86 -19.46 13.78 15.15
C SER A 86 -19.35 12.68 14.10
N ASP A 87 -19.20 11.44 14.56
CA ASP A 87 -19.15 10.26 13.70
C ASP A 87 -17.98 10.20 12.68
N VAL A 88 -16.85 10.88 12.91
CA VAL A 88 -15.68 10.80 12.01
C VAL A 88 -15.26 9.36 11.68
N HIS A 89 -15.44 8.43 12.61
CA HIS A 89 -15.17 7.00 12.38
C HIS A 89 -16.08 6.34 11.34
N LYS A 90 -17.35 6.78 11.22
CA LYS A 90 -18.29 6.25 10.22
C LYS A 90 -17.86 6.60 8.80
N CYS A 91 -17.09 7.68 8.62
CA CYS A 91 -16.52 8.03 7.31
C CYS A 91 -15.53 6.98 6.79
N PHE A 92 -14.96 6.14 7.67
CA PHE A 92 -14.00 5.09 7.28
C PHE A 92 -14.64 3.71 7.06
N THR A 93 -15.92 3.52 7.41
CA THR A 93 -16.61 2.23 7.23
C THR A 93 -16.55 1.69 5.79
N PRO A 94 -16.70 2.51 4.73
CA PRO A 94 -16.55 2.03 3.36
C PRO A 94 -15.15 1.46 3.07
N LEU A 95 -14.08 2.05 3.64
CA LEU A 95 -12.70 1.59 3.48
C LEU A 95 -12.50 0.22 4.15
N THR A 96 -13.05 0.03 5.35
CA THR A 96 -12.99 -1.27 6.04
C THR A 96 -13.62 -2.39 5.21
N ARG A 97 -14.74 -2.12 4.53
CA ARG A 97 -15.36 -3.09 3.64
C ARG A 97 -14.46 -3.40 2.44
N GLN A 98 -13.90 -2.38 1.81
CA GLN A 98 -12.95 -2.56 0.70
C GLN A 98 -11.71 -3.36 1.13
N HIS A 99 -11.21 -3.14 2.36
CA HIS A 99 -10.10 -3.93 2.91
C HIS A 99 -10.40 -5.43 2.93
N ILE A 100 -11.59 -5.81 3.38
CA ILE A 100 -12.03 -7.21 3.44
C ILE A 100 -12.18 -7.79 2.03
N GLU A 101 -12.88 -7.07 1.15
CA GLU A 101 -13.12 -7.50 -0.24
C GLU A 101 -11.80 -7.73 -0.99
N ILE A 102 -10.85 -6.80 -0.91
CA ILE A 102 -9.55 -6.91 -1.57
C ILE A 102 -8.68 -8.00 -0.95
N SER A 103 -8.75 -8.20 0.38
CA SER A 103 -8.01 -9.29 1.03
C SER A 103 -8.45 -10.66 0.51
N GLY A 104 -9.76 -10.89 0.38
CA GLY A 104 -10.28 -12.14 -0.19
C GLY A 104 -9.82 -12.37 -1.63
N ILE A 105 -9.85 -11.32 -2.47
CA ILE A 105 -9.36 -11.41 -3.86
C ILE A 105 -7.85 -11.71 -3.89
N ASN A 106 -7.07 -11.08 -3.01
CA ASN A 106 -5.62 -11.31 -2.94
C ASN A 106 -5.30 -12.74 -2.50
N ASP A 107 -6.09 -13.32 -1.60
CA ASP A 107 -5.91 -14.71 -1.15
C ASP A 107 -6.21 -15.69 -2.30
N GLU A 108 -7.33 -15.52 -3.00
CA GLU A 108 -7.66 -16.33 -4.19
C GLU A 108 -6.59 -16.23 -5.29
N LEU A 109 -6.06 -15.02 -5.52
CA LEU A 109 -5.01 -14.81 -6.51
C LEU A 109 -3.66 -15.42 -6.07
N ALA A 110 -3.33 -15.36 -4.78
CA ALA A 110 -2.12 -15.97 -4.24
C ALA A 110 -2.16 -17.50 -4.39
N GLU A 111 -3.31 -18.13 -4.18
CA GLU A 111 -3.51 -19.57 -4.43
C GLU A 111 -3.28 -19.91 -5.90
N CYS A 112 -3.83 -19.12 -6.83
CA CYS A 112 -3.61 -19.32 -8.26
C CYS A 112 -2.13 -19.17 -8.64
N PHE A 113 -1.41 -18.20 -8.07
CA PHE A 113 0.02 -18.03 -8.33
C PHE A 113 0.86 -19.17 -7.77
N ASP A 114 0.49 -19.72 -6.61
CA ASP A 114 1.15 -20.89 -6.02
C ASP A 114 0.95 -22.14 -6.90
N MET A 115 -0.26 -22.35 -7.43
CA MET A 115 -0.53 -23.40 -8.42
C MET A 115 0.36 -23.25 -9.67
N VAL A 116 0.43 -22.04 -10.25
CA VAL A 116 1.30 -21.76 -11.41
C VAL A 116 2.77 -22.02 -11.08
N ALA A 117 3.25 -21.62 -9.90
CA ALA A 117 4.62 -21.84 -9.46
C ALA A 117 4.97 -23.32 -9.30
N LYS A 118 3.99 -24.15 -8.92
CA LYS A 118 4.11 -25.62 -8.84
C LYS A 118 3.98 -26.32 -10.19
N GLY A 119 3.68 -25.59 -11.27
CA GLY A 119 3.42 -26.14 -12.60
C GLY A 119 2.05 -26.80 -12.72
N GLU A 120 1.12 -26.51 -11.82
CA GLU A 120 -0.25 -26.98 -11.89
C GLU A 120 -1.02 -26.21 -12.97
N PRO A 121 -1.95 -26.87 -13.68
CA PRO A 121 -2.72 -26.23 -14.74
C PRO A 121 -3.68 -25.19 -14.15
N VAL A 122 -3.53 -23.94 -14.55
CA VAL A 122 -4.47 -22.84 -14.28
C VAL A 122 -4.99 -22.30 -15.60
N GLU A 123 -6.31 -22.16 -15.70
CA GLU A 123 -6.95 -21.63 -16.91
C GLU A 123 -6.59 -20.13 -17.08
N SER A 124 -6.04 -19.77 -18.24
CA SER A 124 -5.47 -18.45 -18.47
C SER A 124 -6.51 -17.32 -18.46
N SER A 125 -7.73 -17.57 -18.92
CA SER A 125 -8.79 -16.54 -18.91
C SER A 125 -9.27 -16.24 -17.48
N MET A 126 -9.42 -17.26 -16.64
CA MET A 126 -9.73 -17.16 -15.22
C MET A 126 -8.62 -16.42 -14.47
N LEU A 127 -7.36 -16.81 -14.69
CA LEU A 127 -6.22 -16.13 -14.09
C LEU A 127 -6.16 -14.65 -14.51
N GLY A 128 -6.33 -14.37 -15.80
CA GLY A 128 -6.38 -13.01 -16.32
C GLY A 128 -7.51 -12.17 -15.71
N PHE A 129 -8.69 -12.77 -15.53
CA PHE A 129 -9.83 -12.13 -14.86
C PHE A 129 -9.51 -11.79 -13.40
N LEU A 130 -8.98 -12.75 -12.62
CA LEU A 130 -8.64 -12.55 -11.21
C LEU A 130 -7.57 -11.47 -11.03
N ILE A 131 -6.52 -11.48 -11.86
CA ILE A 131 -5.45 -10.48 -11.83
C ILE A 131 -6.01 -9.07 -12.09
N ARG A 132 -6.86 -8.91 -13.12
CA ARG A 132 -7.46 -7.60 -13.44
C ARG A 132 -8.38 -7.14 -12.32
N ASN A 133 -9.23 -8.02 -11.79
CA ASN A 133 -10.12 -7.69 -10.67
C ASN A 133 -9.32 -7.24 -9.43
N ALA A 134 -8.24 -7.95 -9.08
CA ALA A 134 -7.35 -7.56 -7.97
C ALA A 134 -6.72 -6.18 -8.19
N ALA A 135 -6.17 -5.94 -9.39
CA ALA A 135 -5.52 -4.68 -9.73
C ALA A 135 -6.49 -3.50 -9.73
N GLU A 136 -7.68 -3.66 -10.31
CA GLU A 136 -8.72 -2.63 -10.41
C GLU A 136 -9.25 -2.25 -9.01
N ARG A 137 -9.64 -3.23 -8.19
CA ARG A 137 -10.17 -2.94 -6.84
C ARG A 137 -9.14 -2.27 -5.94
N ARG A 138 -7.88 -2.71 -6.01
CA ARG A 138 -6.78 -2.08 -5.26
C ARG A 138 -6.48 -0.67 -5.77
N HIS A 139 -6.55 -0.43 -7.08
CA HIS A 139 -6.37 0.90 -7.66
C HIS A 139 -7.48 1.87 -7.21
N GLU A 140 -8.75 1.46 -7.36
CA GLU A 140 -9.90 2.26 -6.92
C GLU A 140 -9.83 2.60 -5.43
N HIS A 141 -9.43 1.63 -4.61
CA HIS A 141 -9.23 1.84 -3.18
C HIS A 141 -8.18 2.92 -2.90
N VAL A 142 -7.00 2.84 -3.52
CA VAL A 142 -5.94 3.84 -3.34
C VAL A 142 -6.36 5.23 -3.82
N ASP A 143 -7.14 5.33 -4.88
CA ASP A 143 -7.67 6.62 -5.34
C ASP A 143 -8.67 7.22 -4.35
N TRP A 144 -9.50 6.38 -3.73
CA TRP A 144 -10.40 6.79 -2.65
C TRP A 144 -9.62 7.28 -1.44
N GLU A 145 -8.57 6.57 -1.02
CA GLU A 145 -7.74 6.99 0.11
C GLU A 145 -7.06 8.33 -0.11
N LYS A 146 -6.50 8.56 -1.30
CA LYS A 146 -5.88 9.85 -1.65
C LYS A 146 -6.88 10.99 -1.61
N THR A 147 -8.14 10.71 -1.91
CA THR A 147 -9.23 11.69 -1.93
C THR A 147 -9.80 11.93 -0.52
N LEU A 148 -9.95 10.87 0.28
CA LEU A 148 -10.61 10.90 1.58
C LEU A 148 -9.62 11.09 2.73
N LEU A 149 -8.56 10.29 2.81
CA LEU A 149 -7.59 10.31 3.92
C LEU A 149 -6.50 11.35 3.70
N GLY A 150 -5.99 11.44 2.47
CA GLY A 150 -4.88 12.34 2.11
C GLY A 150 -5.06 13.78 2.60
N PRO A 151 -6.21 14.44 2.33
CA PRO A 151 -6.46 15.82 2.77
C PRO A 151 -6.66 15.97 4.28
N LEU A 152 -7.03 14.90 4.99
CA LEU A 152 -7.31 14.92 6.42
C LEU A 152 -6.07 14.68 7.29
N LEU A 153 -5.00 14.15 6.70
CA LEU A 153 -3.73 13.95 7.39
C LEU A 153 -3.15 15.28 7.90
N PRO A 154 -2.67 15.32 9.16
CA PRO A 154 -2.10 16.53 9.71
C PRO A 154 -0.84 16.93 8.94
N LYS A 155 -0.64 18.25 8.74
CA LYS A 155 0.59 18.78 8.12
C LYS A 155 1.79 18.76 9.07
N THR A 156 1.55 18.71 10.37
CA THR A 156 2.56 18.75 11.42
C THR A 156 2.15 17.85 12.57
N LEU A 157 3.10 17.12 13.14
CA LEU A 157 2.92 16.33 14.36
C LEU A 157 3.33 17.11 15.61
N THR A 158 2.64 16.87 16.71
CA THR A 158 3.16 17.16 18.05
C THR A 158 4.35 16.24 18.37
N PRO A 159 5.21 16.60 19.33
CA PRO A 159 6.31 15.73 19.76
C PRO A 159 5.85 14.32 20.18
N ALA A 160 4.71 14.22 20.87
CA ALA A 160 4.16 12.94 21.31
C ALA A 160 3.70 12.06 20.13
N GLU A 161 2.99 12.63 19.15
CA GLU A 161 2.58 11.87 17.96
C GLU A 161 3.77 11.44 17.11
N ARG A 162 4.79 12.30 17.00
CA ARG A 162 6.04 11.96 16.31
C ARG A 162 6.73 10.77 16.97
N GLN A 163 6.85 10.78 18.29
CA GLN A 163 7.44 9.67 19.04
C GLN A 163 6.66 8.37 18.83
N VAL A 164 5.33 8.40 18.98
CA VAL A 164 4.47 7.23 18.76
C VAL A 164 4.64 6.67 17.35
N TYR A 165 4.67 7.54 16.33
CA TYR A 165 4.87 7.10 14.96
C TYR A 165 6.28 6.51 14.74
N TRP A 166 7.31 7.10 15.34
CA TRP A 166 8.67 6.59 15.25
C TRP A 166 8.81 5.20 15.86
N ASP A 167 8.28 4.99 17.06
CA ASP A 167 8.32 3.69 17.74
C ASP A 167 7.57 2.64 16.91
N TRP A 168 6.40 3.02 16.37
CA TRP A 168 5.64 2.16 15.46
C TRP A 168 6.43 1.85 14.17
N ALA A 169 7.04 2.85 13.55
CA ALA A 169 7.76 2.70 12.30
C ALA A 169 9.03 1.84 12.46
N ALA A 170 9.70 1.92 13.62
CA ALA A 170 10.83 1.06 13.95
C ALA A 170 10.40 -0.41 14.14
N ALA A 171 9.25 -0.65 14.77
CA ALA A 171 8.68 -1.99 14.93
C ALA A 171 8.08 -2.57 13.63
N ASN A 172 7.75 -1.70 12.68
CA ASN A 172 7.12 -2.05 11.42
C ASN A 172 7.99 -1.52 10.27
N PRO A 173 9.13 -2.17 9.95
CA PRO A 173 9.97 -1.73 8.86
C PRO A 173 9.23 -1.75 7.54
N TRP A 174 9.64 -0.88 6.62
CA TRP A 174 9.00 -0.74 5.31
C TRP A 174 9.26 -1.99 4.45
N PRO A 175 8.23 -2.63 3.86
CA PRO A 175 8.41 -3.87 3.09
C PRO A 175 9.11 -3.66 1.73
N TYR A 176 9.46 -2.42 1.38
CA TYR A 176 9.96 -2.02 0.05
C TYR A 176 11.38 -2.46 -0.29
N GLU A 177 12.20 -2.85 0.69
CA GLU A 177 13.55 -3.36 0.37
C GLU A 177 13.49 -4.62 -0.52
N GLY A 178 12.40 -5.41 -0.44
CA GLY A 178 12.14 -6.49 -1.39
C GLY A 178 11.67 -6.02 -2.79
N PHE A 179 11.05 -4.84 -2.90
CA PHE A 179 10.44 -4.34 -4.14
C PHE A 179 11.44 -3.66 -5.09
N LYS A 180 12.50 -3.02 -4.57
CA LYS A 180 13.58 -2.44 -5.39
C LYS A 180 14.25 -3.46 -6.33
N VAL A 181 14.20 -4.74 -5.98
CA VAL A 181 14.74 -5.84 -6.79
C VAL A 181 13.95 -6.05 -8.08
N LEU A 182 12.64 -5.77 -8.09
CA LEU A 182 11.78 -5.94 -9.28
C LEU A 182 11.95 -4.82 -10.31
N THR A 183 12.03 -3.56 -9.85
CA THR A 183 12.08 -2.39 -10.74
C THR A 183 13.42 -2.22 -11.44
N ILE A 184 14.49 -2.83 -10.94
CA ILE A 184 15.84 -2.69 -11.51
C ILE A 184 16.21 -3.81 -12.49
N SER A 185 15.59 -4.99 -12.41
CA SER A 185 16.16 -6.17 -13.10
C SER A 185 15.24 -6.96 -14.04
N ASN A 186 13.90 -6.92 -13.93
CA ASN A 186 13.08 -8.01 -14.52
C ASN A 186 11.85 -7.59 -15.35
N LEU A 187 11.77 -6.35 -15.86
CA LEU A 187 10.70 -5.92 -16.79
C LEU A 187 11.15 -5.76 -18.25
N ASN A 188 12.37 -6.19 -18.58
CA ASN A 188 12.87 -6.28 -19.96
C ASN A 188 13.14 -7.73 -20.33
#